data_AF-A0AAN7DU71-F1
#
_entry.id   AF-A0AAN7DU71-F1
#
_cell.length_a   1.000
_cell.length_b   1.000
_cell.length_c   1.000
_cell.angle_alpha   90.00
_cell.angle_beta   90.00
_cell.angle_gamma   90.00
#
_symmetry.space_group_name_H-M   'P 1'
#
loop_
_entity.id
_entity.type
_entity.pdbx_description
1 polymer ?
#
loop_
_entity_poly.entity_id
_entity_poly.type
_entity_poly.pdbx_seq_one_letter_code
_entity_poly.pdbx_strand_id
1 'polypeptide(L)'
;MRPDVRAAASLARRRVPPRRTQMRHLWCRVRASQDAPIQTSLVIIYFGGNDSVHPHPSGLGPHVPLPEYIENMRKIAMHLKTLSEKTRLIFLSAPLVNEEQIRETLSDKLGELNRTNESCRIYSEACLELCRDLDIKAIDLWTTIQKRDDWLTECFKDGIHFSSEGSKIVVKEIMKVLREAEWEPSLHWKSLPAEFGEDSPYDPVSPDGNTTVNVSEGSFPQKHAMGIEN
;
A
#
# COMPACT_ATOMS: atom_id res chain seq x y z
N MET A 1 36.40 7.10 -59.98
CA MET A 1 36.30 8.01 -58.81
C MET A 1 34.89 7.89 -58.25
N ARG A 2 34.74 7.43 -57.01
CA ARG A 2 33.44 7.32 -56.32
C ARG A 2 33.21 8.61 -55.52
N PRO A 3 32.01 9.23 -55.55
CA PRO A 3 31.72 10.34 -54.65
C PRO A 3 31.41 9.85 -53.23
N ASP A 4 31.80 10.68 -52.29
CA ASP A 4 31.96 10.47 -50.86
C ASP A 4 30.60 10.35 -50.12
N VAL A 5 30.42 9.26 -49.37
CA VAL A 5 29.23 8.96 -48.58
C VAL A 5 29.44 9.46 -47.15
N ARG A 6 29.65 10.77 -46.96
CA ARG A 6 29.75 11.40 -45.63
C ARG A 6 29.25 12.85 -45.62
N ALA A 7 27.96 13.07 -45.88
CA ALA A 7 27.26 14.30 -45.45
C ALA A 7 25.73 14.18 -45.59
N ALA A 8 25.09 13.24 -44.89
CA ALA A 8 23.62 13.23 -44.74
C ALA A 8 23.17 12.44 -43.50
N ALA A 9 23.79 12.69 -42.35
CA ALA A 9 23.36 12.13 -41.07
C ALA A 9 23.23 13.25 -40.03
N SER A 10 22.27 14.15 -40.24
CA SER A 10 21.94 15.25 -39.31
C SER A 10 20.43 15.46 -39.15
N LEU A 11 19.66 14.38 -39.14
CA LEU A 11 18.36 14.38 -38.47
C LEU A 11 18.37 13.29 -37.40
N ALA A 12 19.03 13.62 -36.29
CA ALA A 12 18.72 13.04 -35.00
C ALA A 12 17.26 13.39 -34.67
N ARG A 13 16.30 12.59 -35.19
CA ARG A 13 14.98 12.50 -34.59
C ARG A 13 15.21 11.99 -33.19
N ARG A 14 15.08 12.90 -32.23
CA ARG A 14 15.13 12.68 -30.78
C ARG A 14 14.25 11.47 -30.47
N ARG A 15 14.86 10.30 -30.33
CA ARG A 15 14.23 9.18 -29.65
C ARG A 15 14.06 9.64 -28.22
N VAL A 16 12.82 9.94 -27.84
CA VAL A 16 12.44 10.05 -26.43
C VAL A 16 12.92 8.75 -25.78
N PRO A 17 13.80 8.79 -24.77
CA PRO A 17 14.27 7.57 -24.14
C PRO A 17 13.07 6.84 -23.54
N PRO A 18 13.02 5.49 -23.58
CA PRO A 18 11.98 4.74 -22.90
C PRO A 18 11.95 5.19 -21.44
N ARG A 19 10.75 5.55 -20.96
CA ARG A 19 10.52 6.05 -19.60
C ARG A 19 11.24 5.12 -18.63
N ARG A 20 12.20 5.64 -17.87
CA ARG A 20 12.76 4.93 -16.72
C ARG A 20 11.60 4.74 -15.75
N THR A 21 10.99 3.56 -15.80
CA THR A 21 9.86 3.14 -14.97
C THR A 21 10.22 3.42 -13.51
N GLN A 22 9.36 4.12 -12.77
CA GLN A 22 9.51 4.37 -11.32
C GLN A 22 9.76 3.06 -10.54
N MET A 23 9.40 1.91 -11.11
CA MET A 23 9.71 0.57 -10.59
C MET A 23 11.18 0.32 -10.25
N ARG A 24 12.16 0.96 -10.92
CA ARG A 24 13.58 0.72 -10.61
C ARG A 24 13.97 1.16 -9.19
N HIS A 25 13.30 2.15 -8.61
CA HIS A 25 13.54 2.54 -7.22
C HIS A 25 12.80 1.65 -6.22
N LEU A 26 11.74 0.96 -6.65
CA LEU A 26 10.97 0.05 -5.79
C LEU A 26 11.62 -1.32 -5.62
N TRP A 27 12.39 -1.77 -6.63
CA TRP A 27 13.20 -2.99 -6.54
C TRP A 27 14.29 -2.95 -5.45
N CYS A 28 14.58 -1.78 -4.86
CA CYS A 28 15.70 -1.61 -3.93
C CYS A 28 15.39 -1.96 -2.47
N ARG A 29 14.21 -2.50 -2.11
CA ARG A 29 13.90 -2.73 -0.67
C ARG A 29 13.03 -3.90 -0.27
N VAL A 30 12.46 -4.66 -1.21
CA VAL A 30 12.00 -6.02 -0.89
C VAL A 30 13.23 -6.92 -0.92
N ARG A 31 13.96 -7.01 0.20
CA ARG A 31 15.04 -8.00 0.40
C ARG A 31 14.48 -9.42 0.61
N ALA A 32 13.29 -9.72 0.08
CA ALA A 32 12.75 -11.06 0.12
C ALA A 32 13.37 -11.84 -1.03
N SER A 33 14.26 -12.76 -0.69
CA SER A 33 14.82 -13.75 -1.60
C SER A 33 14.11 -15.08 -1.35
N GLN A 34 13.92 -15.88 -2.40
CA GLN A 34 13.50 -17.28 -2.27
C GLN A 34 14.46 -18.06 -1.34
N ASP A 35 15.74 -17.69 -1.31
CA ASP A 35 16.77 -18.34 -0.51
C ASP A 35 16.97 -17.73 0.89
N ALA A 36 16.13 -16.77 1.29
CA ALA A 36 16.24 -16.18 2.62
C ALA A 36 15.90 -17.21 3.71
N PRO A 37 16.69 -17.30 4.81
CA PRO A 37 16.41 -18.24 5.90
C PRO A 37 15.10 -17.90 6.62
N ILE A 38 14.66 -16.65 6.54
CA ILE A 38 13.36 -16.17 7.03
C ILE A 38 12.60 -15.62 5.84
N GLN A 39 11.48 -16.26 5.51
CA GLN A 39 10.58 -15.82 4.44
C GLN A 39 9.62 -14.73 4.94
N THR A 40 9.26 -13.80 4.06
CA THR A 40 8.29 -12.74 4.41
C THR A 40 6.88 -13.31 4.49
N SER A 41 6.22 -13.20 5.65
CA SER A 41 4.88 -13.74 5.86
C SER A 41 3.77 -12.87 5.28
N LEU A 42 3.91 -11.54 5.31
CA LEU A 42 2.90 -10.59 4.83
C LEU A 42 3.54 -9.48 4.02
N VAL A 43 2.95 -9.15 2.87
CA VAL A 43 3.26 -7.94 2.12
C VAL A 43 1.98 -7.15 1.88
N ILE A 44 2.01 -5.86 2.22
CA ILE A 44 0.92 -4.92 1.95
C ILE A 44 1.38 -4.00 0.81
N ILE A 45 0.64 -3.99 -0.29
CA ILE A 45 0.95 -3.24 -1.51
C ILE A 45 0.03 -2.03 -1.56
N TYR A 46 0.58 -0.83 -1.71
CA TYR A 46 -0.20 0.42 -1.72
C TYR A 46 0.28 1.38 -2.81
N PHE A 47 -0.31 1.26 -4.00
CA PHE A 47 -0.07 2.11 -5.18
C PHE A 47 -1.39 2.57 -5.80
N GLY A 48 -1.33 3.61 -6.63
CA GLY A 48 -2.51 4.16 -7.32
C GLY A 48 -2.75 5.64 -7.04
N GLY A 49 -2.40 6.15 -5.86
CA GLY A 49 -2.62 7.56 -5.52
C GLY A 49 -1.84 8.55 -6.41
N ASN A 50 -0.62 8.18 -6.80
CA ASN A 50 0.22 8.97 -7.72
C ASN A 50 -0.07 8.62 -9.18
N ASP A 51 -0.24 7.33 -9.47
CA ASP A 51 -0.51 6.78 -10.80
C ASP A 51 -1.79 7.37 -11.42
N SER A 52 -2.82 7.61 -10.61
CA SER A 52 -4.13 8.15 -11.00
C SER A 52 -4.19 9.67 -11.22
N VAL A 53 -3.07 10.39 -11.09
CA VAL A 53 -3.02 11.81 -11.49
C VAL A 53 -3.26 11.90 -13.00
N HIS A 54 -4.00 12.89 -13.49
CA HIS A 54 -4.22 13.14 -14.91
C HIS A 54 -2.90 13.40 -15.64
N PRO A 55 -2.77 12.97 -16.90
CA PRO A 55 -1.56 13.18 -17.68
C PRO A 55 -1.34 14.67 -17.94
N HIS A 56 -0.15 15.18 -17.57
CA HIS A 56 0.24 16.53 -17.93
C HIS A 56 0.65 16.59 -19.43
N PRO A 57 0.32 17.67 -20.17
CA PRO A 57 0.62 17.78 -21.60
C PRO A 57 2.12 17.65 -21.97
N SER A 58 3.02 18.03 -21.07
CA SER A 58 4.48 17.83 -21.27
C SER A 58 4.93 16.37 -21.23
N GLY A 59 4.06 15.46 -20.80
CA GLY A 59 4.36 14.05 -20.55
C GLY A 59 5.17 13.79 -19.27
N LEU A 60 5.49 14.84 -18.50
CA LEU A 60 6.15 14.75 -17.20
C LEU A 60 5.11 14.54 -16.09
N GLY A 61 5.53 13.94 -14.98
CA GLY A 61 4.69 13.77 -13.79
C GLY A 61 4.54 12.31 -13.36
N PRO A 62 3.74 12.07 -12.30
CA PRO A 62 3.60 10.75 -11.70
C PRO A 62 2.59 9.84 -12.40
N HIS A 63 1.82 10.35 -13.36
CA HIS A 63 0.78 9.59 -14.06
C HIS A 63 1.33 8.31 -14.70
N VAL A 64 0.61 7.22 -14.48
CA VAL A 64 0.83 5.92 -15.15
C VAL A 64 -0.47 5.54 -15.83
N PRO A 65 -0.54 5.34 -17.17
CA PRO A 65 -1.76 4.98 -17.86
C PRO A 65 -2.42 3.72 -17.26
N LEU A 66 -3.75 3.70 -17.16
CA LEU A 66 -4.49 2.63 -16.49
C LEU A 66 -4.09 1.20 -16.93
N PRO A 67 -3.93 0.88 -18.24
CA PRO A 67 -3.48 -0.45 -18.64
C PRO A 67 -2.06 -0.79 -18.14
N GLU A 68 -1.17 0.20 -18.10
CA GLU A 68 0.19 0.03 -17.57
C GLU A 68 0.16 -0.16 -16.04
N TYR A 69 -0.70 0.58 -15.32
CA TYR A 69 -0.89 0.40 -13.88
C TYR A 69 -1.36 -1.01 -13.54
N ILE A 70 -2.40 -1.52 -14.23
CA ILE A 70 -2.93 -2.88 -14.01
C ILE A 70 -1.84 -3.92 -14.24
N GLU A 71 -1.11 -3.80 -15.35
CA GLU A 71 -0.03 -4.73 -15.70
C GLU A 71 1.12 -4.65 -14.69
N ASN A 72 1.44 -3.45 -14.20
CA ASN A 72 2.45 -3.25 -13.17
C ASN A 72 2.05 -3.89 -11.85
N MET A 73 0.80 -3.73 -11.41
CA MET A 73 0.28 -4.37 -10.21
C MET A 73 0.26 -5.89 -10.34
N ARG A 74 -0.12 -6.41 -11.52
CA ARG A 74 -0.09 -7.85 -11.83
C ARG A 74 1.33 -8.42 -11.73
N LYS A 75 2.32 -7.74 -12.31
CA LYS A 75 3.73 -8.14 -12.23
C LYS A 75 4.24 -8.18 -10.79
N ILE A 76 3.90 -7.17 -9.99
CA ILE A 76 4.26 -7.14 -8.55
C ILE A 76 3.62 -8.32 -7.82
N ALA A 77 2.31 -8.52 -7.98
CA ALA A 77 1.58 -9.61 -7.34
C ALA A 77 2.17 -10.98 -7.69
N MET A 78 2.38 -11.24 -8.98
CA MET A 78 2.92 -12.50 -9.47
C MET A 78 4.34 -12.73 -8.96
N HIS A 79 5.21 -11.71 -9.01
CA HIS A 79 6.56 -11.82 -8.49
C HIS A 79 6.56 -12.17 -6.99
N LEU A 80 5.78 -11.47 -6.17
CA LEU A 80 5.71 -11.73 -4.74
C LEU A 80 5.18 -13.14 -4.44
N LYS A 81 4.21 -13.64 -5.21
CA LYS A 81 3.74 -15.03 -5.11
C LYS A 81 4.83 -16.05 -5.42
N THR A 82 5.80 -15.73 -6.29
CA THR A 82 6.93 -16.63 -6.55
C THR A 82 7.95 -16.70 -5.42
N LEU A 83 7.98 -15.74 -4.49
CA LEU A 83 9.00 -15.71 -3.43
C LEU A 83 8.76 -16.79 -2.37
N SER A 84 7.50 -17.04 -2.02
CA SER A 84 7.11 -18.09 -1.08
C SER A 84 5.60 -18.38 -1.16
N GLU A 85 5.24 -19.66 -1.12
CA GLU A 85 3.84 -20.10 -1.04
C GLU A 85 3.15 -19.69 0.27
N LYS A 86 3.93 -19.30 1.28
CA LYS A 86 3.43 -18.83 2.58
C LYS A 86 3.27 -17.32 2.65
N THR A 87 3.81 -16.55 1.70
CA THR A 87 3.64 -15.10 1.67
C THR A 87 2.19 -14.76 1.37
N ARG A 88 1.57 -14.00 2.27
CA ARG A 88 0.23 -13.44 2.11
C ARG A 88 0.31 -12.02 1.59
N LEU A 89 -0.60 -11.67 0.69
CA LEU A 89 -0.64 -10.37 0.04
C LEU A 89 -1.94 -9.65 0.40
N ILE A 90 -1.83 -8.37 0.72
CA ILE A 90 -2.96 -7.46 0.84
C ILE A 90 -2.69 -6.26 -0.09
N PHE A 91 -3.62 -5.97 -0.99
CA PHE A 91 -3.57 -4.76 -1.79
C PHE A 91 -4.45 -3.68 -1.17
N LEU A 92 -3.92 -2.48 -1.03
CA LEU A 92 -4.68 -1.28 -0.71
C LEU A 92 -4.97 -0.56 -2.03
N SER A 93 -6.25 -0.37 -2.34
CA SER A 93 -6.67 0.31 -3.57
C SER A 93 -6.30 1.80 -3.53
N ALA A 94 -6.35 2.47 -4.69
CA ALA A 94 -6.08 3.90 -4.76
C ALA A 94 -7.04 4.66 -3.81
N PRO A 95 -6.52 5.49 -2.89
CA PRO A 95 -7.37 6.21 -1.96
C PRO A 95 -8.08 7.35 -2.69
N LEU A 96 -9.27 7.71 -2.21
CA LEU A 96 -9.93 8.96 -2.55
C LEU A 96 -9.11 10.19 -2.11
N VAL A 97 -9.49 11.35 -2.64
CA VAL A 97 -8.92 12.65 -2.26
C VAL A 97 -9.98 13.69 -1.95
N ASN A 98 -9.61 14.70 -1.16
CA ASN A 98 -10.39 15.91 -0.97
C ASN A 98 -9.92 16.99 -1.96
N GLU A 99 -10.60 17.08 -3.11
CA GLU A 99 -10.24 18.03 -4.18
C GLU A 99 -10.33 19.50 -3.76
N GLU A 100 -11.25 19.83 -2.86
CA GLU A 100 -11.42 21.19 -2.34
C GLU A 100 -10.22 21.57 -1.46
N GLN A 101 -9.86 20.71 -0.51
CA GLN A 101 -8.69 20.95 0.35
C GLN A 101 -7.38 20.97 -0.45
N ILE A 102 -7.23 20.14 -1.48
CA ILE A 102 -6.06 20.22 -2.38
C ILE A 102 -5.99 21.61 -3.04
N ARG A 103 -7.13 22.13 -3.51
CA ARG A 103 -7.19 23.46 -4.14
C ARG A 103 -6.79 24.56 -3.17
N GLU A 104 -7.19 24.46 -1.92
CA GLU A 104 -6.85 25.45 -0.88
C GLU A 104 -5.39 25.34 -0.41
N THR A 105 -4.85 24.13 -0.30
CA THR A 105 -3.55 23.90 0.35
C THR A 105 -2.37 23.80 -0.61
N LEU A 106 -2.61 23.44 -1.87
CA LEU A 106 -1.56 23.08 -2.83
C LEU A 106 -1.62 23.83 -4.16
N SER A 107 -2.64 24.65 -4.42
CA SER A 107 -2.78 25.41 -5.68
C SER A 107 -1.55 26.26 -5.99
N ASP A 108 -1.04 27.00 -5.00
CA ASP A 108 0.16 27.85 -5.15
C ASP A 108 1.44 27.06 -5.45
N LYS A 109 1.48 25.77 -5.10
CA LYS A 109 2.70 24.93 -5.19
C LYS A 109 2.69 23.98 -6.39
N LEU A 110 1.51 23.50 -6.79
CA LEU A 110 1.36 22.43 -7.78
C LEU A 110 0.65 22.89 -9.07
N GLY A 111 0.16 24.13 -9.13
CA GLY A 111 -0.60 24.63 -10.29
C GLY A 111 -2.01 24.04 -10.36
N GLU A 112 -2.58 23.93 -11.56
CA GLU A 112 -3.91 23.36 -11.78
C GLU A 112 -4.01 21.91 -11.29
N LEU A 113 -5.17 21.61 -10.71
CA LEU A 113 -5.46 20.40 -9.97
C LEU A 113 -5.57 19.19 -10.92
N ASN A 114 -4.45 18.53 -11.19
CA ASN A 114 -4.40 17.34 -12.05
C ASN A 114 -4.82 16.05 -11.33
N ARG A 115 -5.32 16.10 -10.09
CA ARG A 115 -5.76 14.90 -9.35
C ARG A 115 -7.25 15.02 -9.04
N THR A 116 -8.03 14.02 -9.43
CA THR A 116 -9.48 13.99 -9.18
C THR A 116 -9.86 12.72 -8.47
N ASN A 117 -10.88 12.79 -7.62
CA ASN A 117 -11.43 11.66 -6.91
C ASN A 117 -12.00 10.60 -7.86
N GLU A 118 -12.55 11.04 -9.00
CA GLU A 118 -13.04 10.14 -10.05
C GLU A 118 -11.91 9.31 -10.68
N SER A 119 -10.76 9.92 -10.97
CA SER A 119 -9.60 9.17 -11.46
C SER A 119 -9.10 8.17 -10.40
N CYS A 120 -9.10 8.56 -9.12
CA CYS A 120 -8.78 7.63 -8.03
C CYS A 120 -9.75 6.45 -7.97
N ARG A 121 -11.06 6.67 -8.18
CA ARG A 121 -12.09 5.61 -8.24
C ARG A 121 -11.77 4.59 -9.33
N ILE A 122 -11.46 5.04 -10.54
CA ILE A 122 -11.15 4.16 -11.69
C ILE A 122 -9.94 3.25 -11.37
N TYR A 123 -8.88 3.80 -10.79
CA TYR A 123 -7.69 3.01 -10.41
C TYR A 123 -7.97 2.09 -9.21
N SER A 124 -8.81 2.53 -8.28
CA SER A 124 -9.28 1.71 -7.15
C SER A 124 -10.00 0.46 -7.67
N GLU A 125 -11.00 0.65 -8.53
CA GLU A 125 -11.80 -0.44 -9.11
C GLU A 125 -10.95 -1.42 -9.91
N ALA A 126 -10.03 -0.92 -10.73
CA ALA A 126 -9.12 -1.76 -11.51
C ALA A 126 -8.17 -2.60 -10.62
N CYS A 127 -7.70 -2.03 -9.50
CA CYS A 127 -6.88 -2.76 -8.52
C CYS A 127 -7.71 -3.87 -7.83
N LEU A 128 -8.94 -3.56 -7.44
CA LEU A 128 -9.85 -4.52 -6.78
C LEU A 128 -10.24 -5.66 -7.72
N GLU A 129 -10.53 -5.36 -8.99
CA GLU A 129 -10.82 -6.36 -10.02
C GLU A 129 -9.62 -7.30 -10.24
N LEU A 130 -8.43 -6.73 -10.43
CA LEU A 130 -7.19 -7.51 -10.55
C LEU A 130 -6.98 -8.44 -9.34
N CYS A 131 -7.18 -7.95 -8.12
CA CYS A 131 -6.99 -8.75 -6.92
C CYS A 131 -8.01 -9.89 -6.83
N ARG A 132 -9.25 -9.65 -7.26
CA ARG A 132 -10.29 -10.68 -7.36
C ARG A 132 -9.89 -11.77 -8.35
N ASP A 133 -9.42 -11.40 -9.53
CA ASP A 133 -8.96 -12.34 -10.56
C ASP A 133 -7.78 -13.20 -10.09
N LEU A 134 -6.90 -12.62 -9.26
CA LEU A 134 -5.71 -13.29 -8.75
C LEU A 134 -5.94 -13.99 -7.41
N ASP A 135 -7.16 -13.98 -6.85
CA ASP A 135 -7.46 -14.47 -5.50
C ASP A 135 -6.50 -13.88 -4.44
N ILE A 136 -6.40 -12.56 -4.42
CA ILE A 136 -5.61 -11.78 -3.47
C ILE A 136 -6.56 -10.91 -2.65
N LYS A 137 -6.34 -10.84 -1.33
CA LYS A 137 -7.12 -9.96 -0.46
C LYS A 137 -6.82 -8.51 -0.82
N ALA A 138 -7.87 -7.68 -0.91
CA ALA A 138 -7.73 -6.26 -1.17
C ALA A 138 -8.67 -5.45 -0.28
N ILE A 139 -8.26 -4.21 0.01
CA ILE A 139 -9.00 -3.25 0.82
C ILE A 139 -9.35 -2.06 -0.07
N ASP A 140 -10.65 -1.82 -0.21
CA ASP A 140 -11.19 -0.66 -0.93
C ASP A 140 -11.12 0.59 -0.06
N LEU A 141 -10.00 1.32 -0.18
CA LEU A 141 -9.79 2.56 0.56
C LEU A 141 -10.65 3.70 0.01
N TRP A 142 -10.96 3.68 -1.28
CA TRP A 142 -11.80 4.69 -1.90
C TRP A 142 -13.18 4.71 -1.25
N THR A 143 -13.83 3.55 -1.12
CA THR A 143 -15.15 3.47 -0.49
C THR A 143 -15.07 3.54 1.04
N THR A 144 -14.10 2.87 1.66
CA THR A 144 -14.14 2.65 3.11
C THR A 144 -13.94 3.93 3.93
N ILE A 145 -13.10 4.85 3.47
CA ILE A 145 -12.91 6.13 4.16
C ILE A 145 -14.21 6.96 4.14
N GLN A 146 -15.00 6.89 3.07
CA GLN A 146 -16.27 7.64 2.93
C GLN A 146 -17.38 7.16 3.85
N LYS A 147 -17.22 6.01 4.51
CA LYS A 147 -18.21 5.50 5.48
C LYS A 147 -18.26 6.32 6.77
N ARG A 148 -17.26 7.18 7.00
CA ARG A 148 -17.22 8.11 8.12
C ARG A 148 -17.81 9.45 7.65
N ASP A 149 -18.79 10.01 8.35
CA ASP A 149 -19.54 11.19 7.87
C ASP A 149 -18.68 12.45 7.66
N ASP A 150 -17.70 12.69 8.54
CA ASP A 150 -16.80 13.85 8.54
C ASP A 150 -15.44 13.54 7.86
N TRP A 151 -15.40 12.56 6.96
CA TRP A 151 -14.15 12.12 6.31
C TRP A 151 -13.43 13.24 5.55
N LEU A 152 -14.15 14.17 4.94
CA LEU A 152 -13.58 15.30 4.20
C LEU A 152 -12.72 16.21 5.09
N THR A 153 -13.13 16.43 6.33
CA THR A 153 -12.46 17.35 7.26
C THR A 153 -11.46 16.64 8.16
N GLU A 154 -11.77 15.40 8.58
CA GLU A 154 -10.97 14.69 9.58
C GLU A 154 -9.95 13.75 8.98
N CYS A 155 -10.17 13.17 7.79
CA CYS A 155 -9.31 12.09 7.30
C CYS A 155 -8.07 12.55 6.53
N PHE A 156 -7.90 13.85 6.23
CA PHE A 156 -6.79 14.35 5.43
C PHE A 156 -5.98 15.46 6.09
N LYS A 157 -4.69 15.53 5.74
CA LYS A 157 -3.80 16.64 6.14
C LYS A 157 -3.77 17.77 5.10
N ASP A 158 -3.77 17.39 3.82
CA ASP A 158 -3.57 18.27 2.66
C ASP A 158 -4.49 17.89 1.48
N GLY A 159 -5.55 17.13 1.78
CA GLY A 159 -6.48 16.54 0.82
C GLY A 159 -5.96 15.33 0.05
N ILE A 160 -4.70 14.91 0.25
CA ILE A 160 -4.11 13.70 -0.37
C ILE A 160 -3.67 12.69 0.68
N HIS A 161 -2.89 13.14 1.66
CA HIS A 161 -2.31 12.29 2.69
C HIS A 161 -3.26 12.17 3.87
N PHE A 162 -3.43 10.94 4.35
CA PHE A 162 -4.29 10.70 5.50
C PHE A 162 -3.76 11.33 6.79
N SER A 163 -4.68 11.84 7.59
CA SER A 163 -4.46 12.24 8.99
C SER A 163 -4.28 11.00 9.89
N SER A 164 -4.15 11.23 11.20
CA SER A 164 -4.25 10.13 12.19
C SER A 164 -5.60 9.42 12.10
N GLU A 165 -6.70 10.17 11.94
CA GLU A 165 -8.04 9.60 11.88
C GLU A 165 -8.27 8.78 10.61
N GLY A 166 -7.83 9.27 9.45
CA GLY A 166 -7.84 8.49 8.22
C GLY A 166 -7.00 7.21 8.33
N SER A 167 -5.81 7.31 8.95
CA SER A 167 -4.92 6.15 9.13
C SER A 167 -5.50 5.10 10.08
N LYS A 168 -6.26 5.49 11.11
CA LYS A 168 -6.97 4.55 12.01
C LYS A 168 -7.96 3.67 11.24
N ILE A 169 -8.67 4.24 10.26
CA ILE A 169 -9.59 3.46 9.41
C ILE A 169 -8.81 2.42 8.59
N VAL A 170 -7.69 2.82 7.98
CA VAL A 170 -6.82 1.90 7.22
C VAL A 170 -6.33 0.74 8.10
N VAL A 171 -5.84 1.03 9.30
CA VAL A 171 -5.39 0.00 10.25
C VAL A 171 -6.55 -0.91 10.65
N LYS A 172 -7.73 -0.37 10.94
CA LYS A 172 -8.92 -1.16 11.28
C LYS A 172 -9.26 -2.18 10.19
N GLU A 173 -9.24 -1.77 8.93
CA GLU A 173 -9.51 -2.68 7.80
C GLU A 173 -8.39 -3.72 7.59
N ILE A 174 -7.13 -3.36 7.75
CA ILE A 174 -6.02 -4.33 7.71
C ILE A 174 -6.20 -5.37 8.82
N MET A 175 -6.50 -4.94 10.04
CA MET A 175 -6.74 -5.85 11.16
C MET A 175 -7.95 -6.74 10.95
N LYS A 176 -8.99 -6.24 10.28
CA LYS A 176 -10.15 -7.03 9.87
C LYS A 176 -9.74 -8.13 8.89
N VAL A 177 -8.99 -7.80 7.83
CA VAL A 177 -8.48 -8.81 6.88
C VAL A 177 -7.63 -9.85 7.59
N LEU A 178 -6.70 -9.44 8.47
CA LEU A 178 -5.85 -10.38 9.22
C LEU A 178 -6.65 -11.31 10.13
N ARG A 179 -7.79 -10.83 10.68
CA ARG A 179 -8.68 -11.63 11.52
C ARG A 179 -9.52 -12.63 10.73
N GLU A 180 -10.04 -12.20 9.58
CA GLU A 180 -11.03 -12.95 8.78
C GLU A 180 -10.39 -13.84 7.73
N ALA A 181 -9.13 -13.61 7.36
CA ALA A 181 -8.44 -14.43 6.38
C ALA A 181 -8.15 -15.84 6.94
N GLU A 182 -8.65 -16.85 6.24
CA GLU A 182 -8.38 -18.27 6.50
C GLU A 182 -6.98 -18.66 5.98
N TRP A 183 -5.95 -17.99 6.47
CA TRP A 183 -4.55 -18.25 6.13
C TRP A 183 -3.92 -19.19 7.15
N GLU A 184 -3.14 -20.15 6.66
CA GLU A 184 -2.30 -21.01 7.51
C GLU A 184 -0.80 -20.75 7.27
N PRO A 185 -0.02 -20.39 8.31
CA PRO A 185 -0.47 -20.01 9.65
C PRO A 185 -1.23 -18.67 9.65
N SER A 186 -2.11 -18.48 10.62
CA SER A 186 -2.82 -17.20 10.82
C SER A 186 -1.83 -16.08 11.11
N LEU A 187 -2.07 -14.90 10.53
CA LEU A 187 -1.28 -13.69 10.74
C LEU A 187 -1.96 -12.67 11.65
N HIS A 188 -3.08 -13.04 12.27
CA HIS A 188 -3.68 -12.25 13.32
C HIS A 188 -2.79 -12.30 14.58
N TRP A 189 -2.54 -11.14 15.20
CA TRP A 189 -1.59 -11.02 16.32
C TRP A 189 -1.86 -11.98 17.50
N LYS A 190 -3.12 -12.31 17.80
CA LYS A 190 -3.47 -13.29 18.85
C LYS A 190 -3.07 -14.73 18.53
N SER A 191 -2.74 -15.02 17.28
CA SER A 191 -2.31 -16.34 16.81
C SER A 191 -0.81 -16.41 16.58
N LEU A 192 -0.11 -15.27 16.65
CA LEU A 192 1.34 -15.23 16.56
C LEU A 192 1.92 -15.44 17.96
N PRO A 193 2.97 -16.27 18.10
CA PRO A 193 3.63 -16.45 19.39
C PRO A 193 4.28 -15.14 19.84
N ALA A 194 4.32 -14.90 21.16
CA ALA A 194 5.12 -13.81 21.69
C ALA A 194 6.60 -14.04 21.36
N GLU A 195 7.28 -13.02 20.80
CA GLU A 195 8.70 -13.12 20.40
C GLU A 195 9.62 -13.37 21.60
N PHE A 196 9.22 -12.88 22.79
CA PHE A 196 9.92 -13.05 24.07
C PHE A 196 8.94 -13.61 25.10
N GLY A 197 8.37 -14.77 24.78
CA GLY A 197 7.32 -15.42 25.56
C GLY A 197 7.82 -16.33 26.69
N GLU A 198 9.11 -16.34 26.99
CA GLU A 198 9.68 -17.21 28.01
C GLU A 198 9.32 -16.75 29.43
N ASP A 199 9.09 -17.72 30.31
CA ASP A 199 8.87 -17.44 31.73
C ASP A 199 10.07 -16.74 32.35
N SER A 200 9.81 -15.71 33.15
CA SER A 200 10.84 -14.92 33.81
C SER A 200 10.66 -14.94 35.33
N PRO A 201 11.75 -15.03 36.12
CA PRO A 201 11.68 -14.81 37.57
C PRO A 201 11.32 -13.35 37.93
N TYR A 202 11.33 -12.45 36.94
CA TYR A 202 10.93 -11.05 37.08
C TYR A 202 9.46 -10.80 36.70
N ASP A 203 8.73 -11.85 36.29
CA ASP A 203 7.30 -11.75 36.04
C ASP A 203 6.51 -11.54 37.34
N PRO A 204 5.27 -10.99 37.26
CA PRO A 204 4.41 -10.84 38.43
C PRO A 204 4.24 -12.15 39.21
N VAL A 205 4.34 -12.09 40.54
CA VAL A 205 4.16 -13.26 41.39
C VAL A 205 2.71 -13.73 41.34
N SER A 206 2.49 -15.03 41.18
CA SER A 206 1.17 -15.62 41.15
C SER A 206 0.52 -15.64 42.55
N PRO A 207 -0.80 -15.87 42.65
CA PRO A 207 -1.49 -15.98 43.94
C PRO A 207 -0.95 -17.07 44.88
N ASP A 208 -0.23 -18.07 44.36
CA ASP A 208 0.37 -19.13 45.18
C ASP A 208 1.65 -18.69 45.91
N GLY A 209 2.19 -17.51 45.56
CA GLY A 209 3.39 -16.92 46.17
C GLY A 209 4.72 -17.60 45.82
N ASN A 210 4.70 -18.67 45.03
CA ASN A 210 5.84 -19.53 44.73
C ASN A 210 6.17 -19.59 43.23
N THR A 211 5.24 -19.18 42.36
CA THR A 211 5.41 -19.13 40.91
C THR A 211 5.25 -17.70 40.39
N THR A 212 5.75 -17.43 39.19
CA THR A 212 5.49 -16.18 38.47
C THR A 212 4.48 -16.42 37.34
N VAL A 213 3.76 -15.38 36.96
CA VAL A 213 2.73 -15.41 35.91
C VAL A 213 3.27 -14.68 34.70
N ASN A 214 3.61 -15.43 33.67
CA ASN A 214 3.99 -14.88 32.39
C ASN A 214 2.80 -14.15 31.74
N VAL A 215 2.99 -12.86 31.45
CA VAL A 215 1.96 -11.99 30.88
C VAL A 215 2.15 -11.71 29.40
N SER A 216 3.17 -12.31 28.76
CA SER A 216 3.50 -12.09 27.35
C SER A 216 2.37 -12.51 26.40
N GLU A 217 1.66 -13.59 26.74
CA GLU A 217 0.48 -14.11 26.02
C GLU A 217 -0.84 -13.47 26.51
N GLY A 218 -0.77 -12.57 27.50
CA GLY A 218 -1.92 -11.91 28.09
C GLY A 218 -2.56 -10.89 27.14
N SER A 219 -3.80 -11.13 26.73
CA SER A 219 -4.55 -10.14 25.94
C SER A 219 -5.10 -9.02 26.84
N PHE A 220 -4.39 -7.90 26.94
CA PHE A 220 -4.93 -6.69 27.57
C PHE A 220 -6.06 -6.11 26.70
N PRO A 221 -7.24 -5.77 27.26
CA PRO A 221 -8.30 -5.12 26.51
C PRO A 221 -7.81 -3.75 26.02
N GLN A 222 -7.54 -3.61 24.71
CA GLN A 222 -7.29 -2.32 24.06
C GLN A 222 -8.59 -1.53 23.95
N LYS A 223 -9.21 -1.14 25.07
CA LYS A 223 -10.43 -0.33 25.05
C LYS A 223 -10.19 1.10 24.54
N HIS A 224 -8.94 1.56 24.44
CA HIS A 224 -8.62 2.96 24.08
C HIS A 224 -7.58 3.15 22.96
N ALA A 225 -6.89 2.09 22.51
CA ALA A 225 -5.80 2.28 21.53
C ALA A 225 -6.27 2.39 20.06
N MET A 226 -7.47 1.92 19.73
CA MET A 226 -7.93 1.83 18.33
C MET A 226 -9.30 2.49 18.04
N GLY A 227 -9.91 3.21 19.00
CA GLY A 227 -11.20 3.89 18.76
C GLY A 227 -12.31 2.97 18.24
N ILE A 228 -12.28 1.70 18.67
CA ILE A 228 -13.33 0.72 18.32
C ILE A 228 -14.37 0.78 19.43
N GLU A 229 -15.38 1.63 19.25
CA GLU A 229 -16.66 1.45 19.94
C GLU A 229 -17.50 0.42 19.18
N ASN A 230 -18.29 -0.34 19.95
CA ASN A 230 -19.14 -1.46 19.49
C ASN A 230 -20.24 -1.01 18.53
#